data_AF-A0A6L9LKK8-F1
#
_entry.id   AF-A0A6L9LKK8-F1
#
_cell.length_a   1.000
_cell.length_b   1.000
_cell.length_c   1.000
_cell.angle_alpha   90.00
_cell.angle_beta   90.00
_cell.angle_gamma   90.00
#
_symmetry.space_group_name_H-M   'P 1'
#
loop_
_entity.id
_entity.type
_entity.pdbx_description
1 polymer ?
#
loop_
_entity_poly.entity_id
_entity_poly.type
_entity_poly.pdbx_seq_one_letter_code
_entity_poly.pdbx_strand_id
1 'polypeptide(L)'
;NASGIYSFTGLTPGVPYSVSFVAPTGYTATIANAGGDDTKDSDANPVTGQTQSVTLAPGENNPNLDAGFYIPSASLGDFVWVDTNKNGIQDAGEPGIPGV
;
A
#
# COMPACT_ATOMS: atom_id res chain seq x y z
N ASN A 1 11.93 12.28 -8.74
CA ASN A 1 13.37 12.32 -8.39
C ASN A 1 13.73 10.95 -7.81
N ALA A 2 14.92 10.43 -8.06
CA ALA A 2 15.32 9.07 -7.66
C ALA A 2 15.29 8.84 -6.13
N SER A 3 15.26 9.91 -5.33
CA SER A 3 15.20 9.87 -3.87
C SER A 3 13.78 9.74 -3.28
N GLY A 4 12.72 9.73 -4.10
CA GLY A 4 11.33 9.70 -3.62
C GLY A 4 10.80 11.02 -3.02
N ILE A 5 11.65 12.04 -2.90
CA ILE A 5 11.29 13.36 -2.34
C ILE A 5 10.55 14.21 -3.38
N TYR A 6 9.52 14.92 -2.92
CA TYR A 6 8.79 15.95 -3.66
C TYR A 6 8.72 17.25 -2.84
N SER A 7 8.43 18.38 -3.50
CA SER A 7 8.26 19.67 -2.82
C SER A 7 7.40 20.62 -3.62
N PHE A 8 6.50 21.33 -2.95
CA PHE A 8 5.79 22.49 -3.49
C PHE A 8 6.29 23.76 -2.81
N THR A 9 6.54 24.82 -3.59
CA THR A 9 7.05 26.09 -3.06
C THR A 9 6.15 27.24 -3.51
N GLY A 10 6.21 28.37 -2.80
CA GLY A 10 5.39 29.56 -3.13
C GLY A 10 3.90 29.39 -2.85
N LEU A 11 3.55 28.50 -1.90
CA LEU A 11 2.16 28.31 -1.47
C LEU A 11 1.63 29.56 -0.76
N THR A 12 0.41 29.96 -1.06
CA THR A 12 -0.30 31.04 -0.36
C THR A 12 -0.54 30.61 1.09
N PRO A 13 -0.08 31.36 2.11
CA PRO A 13 -0.36 31.04 3.50
C PRO A 13 -1.84 31.18 3.87
N GLY A 14 -2.30 30.40 4.85
CA GLY A 14 -3.63 30.52 5.44
C GLY A 14 -4.78 29.88 4.64
N VAL A 15 -4.50 29.20 3.53
CA VAL A 15 -5.48 28.40 2.79
C VAL A 15 -5.19 26.89 2.94
N PRO A 16 -6.22 26.03 2.87
CA PRO A 16 -6.04 24.59 2.99
C PRO A 16 -5.41 23.99 1.72
N TYR A 17 -4.49 23.05 1.92
CA TYR A 17 -3.91 22.19 0.89
C TYR A 17 -4.02 20.72 1.30
N SER A 18 -4.09 19.83 0.32
CA SER A 18 -3.84 18.40 0.48
C SER A 18 -3.00 17.90 -0.67
N VAL A 19 -2.31 16.78 -0.48
CA VAL A 19 -1.53 16.12 -1.53
C VAL A 19 -2.27 14.85 -1.95
N SER A 20 -2.32 14.60 -3.25
CA SER A 20 -2.89 13.38 -3.81
C SER A 20 -1.78 12.58 -4.51
N PHE A 21 -1.63 11.35 -4.08
CA PHE A 21 -0.66 10.41 -4.61
C PHE A 21 -1.39 9.34 -5.43
N VAL A 22 -0.86 9.06 -6.61
CA VAL A 22 -1.32 7.93 -7.43
C VAL A 22 -0.35 6.78 -7.21
N ALA A 23 -0.88 5.63 -6.80
CA ALA A 23 -0.08 4.42 -6.65
C ALA A 23 0.59 4.05 -7.99
N PRO A 24 1.91 3.81 -8.02
CA PRO A 24 2.57 3.29 -9.21
C PRO A 24 1.98 1.95 -9.63
N THR A 25 2.05 1.62 -10.92
CA THR A 25 1.59 0.33 -11.43
C THR A 25 2.30 -0.83 -10.70
N GLY A 26 1.53 -1.79 -10.18
CA GLY A 26 2.04 -2.95 -9.45
C GLY A 26 2.26 -2.72 -7.95
N TYR A 27 1.99 -1.51 -7.46
CA TYR A 27 2.07 -1.17 -6.04
C TYR A 27 0.68 -0.95 -5.44
N THR A 28 0.57 -1.22 -4.15
CA THR A 28 -0.60 -0.96 -3.31
C THR A 28 -0.21 0.03 -2.21
N ALA A 29 -1.09 0.99 -1.89
CA ALA A 29 -0.88 1.89 -0.78
C ALA A 29 -0.83 1.11 0.56
N THR A 30 0.08 1.51 1.43
CA THR A 30 0.16 0.98 2.80
C THR A 30 -0.95 1.55 3.68
N ILE A 31 -1.00 1.12 4.94
CA ILE A 31 -1.95 1.61 5.94
C ILE A 31 -1.62 3.06 6.30
N ALA A 32 -2.63 3.93 6.30
CA ALA A 32 -2.47 5.33 6.71
C ALA A 32 -2.38 5.48 8.24
N ASN A 33 -1.62 6.48 8.70
CA ASN A 33 -1.49 6.92 10.09
C ASN A 33 -1.08 5.80 11.07
N ALA A 34 -0.22 4.89 10.62
CA ALA A 34 0.17 3.70 11.37
C ALA A 34 1.25 4.03 12.42
N GLY A 35 1.08 3.56 13.65
CA GLY A 35 2.10 3.70 14.70
C GLY A 35 2.12 5.07 15.40
N GLY A 36 1.35 6.06 14.92
CA GLY A 36 1.09 7.33 15.61
C GLY A 36 2.26 8.32 15.65
N ASP A 37 3.27 8.14 14.82
CA ASP A 37 4.38 9.08 14.62
C ASP A 37 4.30 9.65 13.20
N ASP A 38 3.70 10.84 13.07
CA ASP A 38 3.51 11.60 11.81
C ASP A 38 4.81 11.82 11.02
N THR A 39 5.98 11.68 11.64
CA THR A 39 7.27 11.86 10.94
C THR A 39 7.76 10.59 10.24
N LYS A 40 7.04 9.47 10.39
CA LYS A 40 7.45 8.14 9.94
C LYS A 40 6.35 7.32 9.28
N ASP A 41 5.10 7.73 9.38
CA ASP A 41 3.98 6.99 8.83
C ASP A 41 3.60 7.46 7.42
N SER A 42 2.43 7.04 6.95
CA SER A 42 1.90 7.40 5.63
C SER A 42 0.59 8.14 5.86
N ASP A 43 0.44 9.31 5.25
CA ASP A 43 -0.76 10.15 5.38
C ASP A 43 -1.80 9.84 4.30
N ALA A 44 -1.35 9.31 3.16
CA ALA A 44 -2.22 9.06 2.02
C ALA A 44 -3.28 7.99 2.33
N ASN A 45 -4.56 8.36 2.18
CA ASN A 45 -5.67 7.42 2.28
C ASN A 45 -5.48 6.25 1.29
N PRO A 46 -5.57 4.97 1.72
CA PRO A 46 -5.22 3.84 0.85
C PRO A 46 -6.15 3.65 -0.36
N VAL A 47 -7.33 4.25 -0.35
CA VAL A 47 -8.33 4.17 -1.42
C VAL A 47 -8.25 5.36 -2.35
N THR A 48 -8.14 6.58 -1.81
CA THR A 48 -8.19 7.82 -2.61
C THR A 48 -6.81 8.39 -2.93
N GLY A 49 -5.77 7.96 -2.21
CA GLY A 49 -4.42 8.52 -2.28
C GLY A 49 -4.29 9.93 -1.72
N GLN A 50 -5.34 10.49 -1.10
CA GLN A 50 -5.35 11.86 -0.60
C GLN A 50 -4.93 11.90 0.87
N THR A 51 -4.09 12.87 1.24
CA THR A 51 -3.73 13.17 2.63
C THR A 51 -4.82 13.97 3.36
N GLN A 52 -4.67 14.14 4.66
CA GLN A 52 -5.37 15.19 5.39
C GLN A 52 -5.10 16.58 4.79
N SER A 53 -6.04 17.51 5.04
CA SER A 53 -5.87 18.92 4.71
C SER A 53 -4.97 19.59 5.74
N VAL A 54 -4.00 20.38 5.27
CA VAL A 54 -3.12 21.21 6.10
C VAL A 54 -3.26 22.68 5.71
N THR A 55 -3.09 23.59 6.67
CA THR A 55 -3.06 25.03 6.44
C THR A 55 -1.75 25.57 6.97
N LEU A 56 -0.95 26.18 6.10
CA LEU A 56 0.40 26.64 6.43
C LEU A 56 0.40 28.11 6.85
N ALA A 57 1.12 28.44 7.92
CA ALA A 57 1.41 29.81 8.31
C ALA A 57 2.47 30.45 7.38
N PRO A 58 2.60 31.79 7.36
CA PRO A 58 3.63 32.46 6.57
C PRO A 58 5.04 31.98 6.96
N GLY A 59 5.78 31.45 5.97
CA GLY A 59 7.14 30.93 6.16
C GLY A 59 7.23 29.52 6.73
N GLU A 60 6.10 28.86 7.01
CA GLU A 60 6.08 27.48 7.48
C GLU A 60 6.53 26.50 6.40
N ASN A 61 7.26 25.47 6.81
CA ASN A 61 7.57 24.30 6.01
C ASN A 61 7.04 23.06 6.73
N ASN A 62 6.11 22.34 6.08
CA ASN A 62 5.60 21.07 6.58
C ASN A 62 6.11 19.93 5.65
N PRO A 63 7.04 19.08 6.12
CA PRO A 63 7.58 17.96 5.35
C PRO A 63 6.91 16.61 5.66
N ASN A 64 5.81 16.57 6.41
CA ASN A 64 5.19 15.34 6.93
C ASN A 64 3.88 15.01 6.19
N LEU A 65 3.90 15.00 4.86
CA LEU A 65 2.75 14.55 4.06
C LEU A 65 3.24 13.48 3.10
N ASP A 66 3.13 12.23 3.53
CA ASP A 66 3.88 11.13 2.95
C ASP A 66 2.93 10.05 2.42
N ALA A 67 3.46 9.21 1.52
CA ALA A 67 2.72 8.08 0.96
C ALA A 67 3.60 6.86 0.83
N GLY A 68 3.27 5.83 1.62
CA GLY A 68 3.93 4.53 1.54
C GLY A 68 3.22 3.59 0.57
N PHE A 69 4.01 2.83 -0.20
CA PHE A 69 3.51 1.81 -1.12
C PHE A 69 4.32 0.53 -1.01
N TYR A 70 3.68 -0.61 -1.21
CA TYR A 70 4.33 -1.93 -1.25
C TYR A 70 3.88 -2.73 -2.46
N ILE A 71 4.71 -3.69 -2.89
CA ILE A 71 4.30 -4.68 -3.90
C ILE A 71 3.60 -5.82 -3.15
N PRO A 72 2.35 -6.16 -3.49
CA PRO A 72 1.69 -7.30 -2.89
C PRO A 72 2.51 -8.58 -3.04
N SER A 73 2.57 -9.38 -1.98
CA SER A 73 3.24 -10.68 -2.03
C SER A 73 2.55 -11.61 -3.03
N ALA A 74 3.36 -12.39 -3.76
CA ALA A 74 2.84 -13.53 -4.51
C ALA A 74 2.51 -14.68 -3.55
N SER A 75 1.54 -15.51 -3.94
CA SER A 75 1.25 -16.78 -3.27
C SER A 75 1.32 -17.92 -4.29
N LEU A 76 1.78 -19.10 -3.83
CA LEU A 76 1.77 -20.33 -4.60
C LEU A 76 1.32 -21.46 -3.66
N GLY A 77 0.40 -22.28 -4.15
CA GLY A 77 -0.17 -23.41 -3.44
C GLY A 77 -1.25 -24.04 -4.28
N ASP A 78 -1.58 -25.29 -3.97
CA ASP A 78 -2.67 -26.03 -4.60
C ASP A 78 -3.07 -27.21 -3.69
N PHE A 79 -3.85 -28.14 -4.22
CA PHE A 79 -4.29 -29.35 -3.57
C PHE A 79 -3.31 -30.51 -3.75
N VAL A 80 -2.97 -31.17 -2.65
CA VAL A 80 -2.24 -32.45 -2.67
C VAL A 80 -3.23 -33.56 -2.39
N TRP A 81 -3.34 -34.54 -3.30
CA TRP A 81 -4.37 -35.58 -3.26
C TRP A 81 -3.79 -36.99 -3.27
N VAL A 82 -4.60 -37.94 -2.81
CA VAL A 82 -4.33 -39.38 -2.98
C VAL A 82 -4.85 -39.80 -4.34
N ASP A 83 -3.93 -40.12 -5.26
CA ASP A 83 -4.27 -40.74 -6.55
C ASP A 83 -4.70 -42.21 -6.33
N THR A 84 -6.02 -42.40 -6.21
CA THR A 84 -6.65 -43.66 -5.82
C THR A 84 -6.69 -44.66 -6.97
N ASN A 85 -6.74 -44.18 -8.21
CA ASN A 85 -6.84 -45.02 -9.40
C ASN A 85 -5.52 -45.10 -10.19
N LYS A 86 -4.48 -44.37 -9.77
CA LYS A 86 -3.10 -44.35 -10.29
C LYS A 86 -2.99 -43.78 -11.70
N ASN A 87 -3.85 -42.84 -12.08
CA ASN A 87 -3.85 -42.25 -13.42
C ASN A 87 -3.07 -40.93 -13.52
N GLY A 88 -2.59 -40.37 -12.40
CA GLY A 88 -1.87 -39.09 -12.36
C GLY A 88 -2.75 -37.86 -12.62
N ILE A 89 -4.07 -38.00 -12.54
CA ILE A 89 -5.06 -36.94 -12.70
C ILE A 89 -5.75 -36.76 -11.35
N GLN A 90 -6.02 -35.51 -10.98
CA GLN A 90 -6.86 -35.23 -9.82
C GLN A 90 -8.32 -35.51 -10.18
N ASP A 91 -8.85 -36.63 -9.73
CA ASP A 91 -10.23 -37.03 -10.00
C ASP A 91 -11.21 -36.57 -8.92
N ALA A 92 -12.48 -36.49 -9.30
CA ALA A 92 -13.56 -36.19 -8.36
C ALA A 92 -13.68 -37.28 -7.29
N GLY A 93 -13.60 -36.87 -6.02
CA GLY A 93 -13.69 -37.78 -4.87
C GLY A 93 -12.34 -38.27 -4.35
N GLU A 94 -11.23 -37.89 -4.98
CA GLU A 94 -9.90 -38.18 -4.44
C GLU A 94 -9.62 -37.31 -3.22
N PRO A 95 -9.32 -37.92 -2.06
CA PRO A 95 -9.15 -37.17 -0.83
C PRO A 95 -7.84 -36.39 -0.85
N GLY A 96 -7.84 -35.23 -0.20
CA GLY A 96 -6.62 -34.48 0.07
C GLY A 96 -5.73 -35.22 1.07
N ILE A 97 -4.42 -34.98 1.02
CA ILE A 97 -3.46 -35.49 2.00
C ILE A 97 -3.33 -34.47 3.15
N PRO A 98 -3.79 -34.77 4.38
CA PRO A 98 -3.67 -33.85 5.50
C PRO A 98 -2.20 -33.68 5.94
N GLY A 99 -1.80 -32.45 6.26
CA GLY A 99 -0.47 -32.16 6.80
C GLY A 99 0.63 -31.95 5.75
N VAL A 100 0.24 -31.84 4.47
CA VAL A 100 1.05 -31.29 3.38
C VAL A 100 0.62 -29.84 3.14
#